data_AF-A0A944YGZ4-F1
#
_entry.id   AF-A0A944YGZ4-F1
#
_cell.length_a   1.000
_cell.length_b   1.000
_cell.length_c   1.000
_cell.angle_alpha   90.00
_cell.angle_beta   90.00
_cell.angle_gamma   90.00
#
_symmetry.space_group_name_H-M   'P 1'
#
loop_
_entity.id
_entity.type
_entity.pdbx_description
1 polymer ?
#
loop_
_entity_poly.entity_id
_entity_poly.type
_entity_poly.pdbx_seq_one_letter_code
_entity_poly.pdbx_strand_id
1 'polypeptide(L)'
;MSRQQKSYNKYLVALGLGLLFLFGGGALSIVWLRMEISSVAKNCGQLEGKMEIVGREVYELRGQRSKSLRPSSLAVMVAGRLFMPLGKNTYHVSSSDMSSRVGVRGAGIYKLQGEFAGTR
;
A
#
# COMPACT_ATOMS: atom_id res chain seq x y z
N MET A 1 -21.27 48.68 55.40
CA MET A 1 -21.81 47.74 54.38
C MET A 1 -21.80 46.32 54.94
N SER A 2 -22.98 45.71 55.08
CA SER A 2 -23.17 44.43 55.76
C SER A 2 -22.42 43.29 55.05
N ARG A 3 -21.82 42.36 55.81
CA ARG A 3 -21.08 41.19 55.27
C ARG A 3 -21.89 40.40 54.23
N GLN A 4 -23.22 40.38 54.37
CA GLN A 4 -24.14 39.71 53.45
C GLN A 4 -24.11 40.29 52.04
N GLN A 5 -24.06 41.62 51.91
CA GLN A 5 -24.04 42.29 50.60
C GLN A 5 -22.75 42.02 49.82
N LYS A 6 -21.62 41.85 50.53
CA LYS A 6 -20.32 41.49 49.93
C LYS A 6 -20.30 40.04 49.41
N SER A 7 -21.06 39.14 50.04
CA SER A 7 -21.17 37.74 49.60
C SER A 7 -22.01 37.62 48.35
N TYR A 8 -23.17 38.29 48.31
CA TYR A 8 -24.07 38.29 47.16
C TYR A 8 -23.40 38.81 45.87
N ASN A 9 -22.62 39.90 45.98
CA ASN A 9 -21.87 40.42 44.83
C ASN A 9 -20.80 39.45 44.32
N LYS A 10 -20.17 38.66 45.20
CA LYS A 10 -19.20 37.64 44.78
C LYS A 10 -19.89 36.53 43.98
N TYR A 11 -21.08 36.10 44.43
CA TYR A 11 -21.87 35.11 43.67
C TYR A 11 -22.32 35.65 42.32
N LEU A 12 -22.79 36.89 42.25
CA LEU A 12 -23.17 37.51 40.97
C LEU A 12 -22.00 37.63 40.00
N VAL A 13 -20.81 38.03 40.48
CA VAL A 13 -19.61 38.08 39.64
C VAL A 13 -19.19 36.69 39.18
N ALA A 14 -19.21 35.68 40.07
CA ALA A 14 -18.88 34.31 39.71
C ALA A 14 -19.86 33.72 38.68
N LEU A 15 -21.15 34.00 38.83
CA LEU A 15 -22.21 33.54 37.93
C LEU A 15 -22.08 34.23 36.55
N GLY A 16 -21.80 35.54 36.54
CA GLY A 16 -21.50 36.27 35.31
C GLY A 16 -20.26 35.75 34.58
N LEU A 17 -19.18 35.45 35.31
CA LEU A 17 -17.97 34.86 34.73
C LEU A 17 -18.25 33.48 34.14
N GLY A 18 -19.01 32.64 34.87
CA GLY A 18 -19.41 31.31 34.41
C GLY A 18 -20.24 31.36 33.12
N LEU A 19 -21.21 32.26 33.04
CA LEU A 19 -22.01 32.48 31.83
C LEU A 19 -21.14 32.94 30.64
N LEU A 20 -20.19 33.82 30.88
CA LEU A 20 -19.30 34.35 29.83
C LEU A 20 -18.35 33.26 29.30
N PHE A 21 -17.84 32.36 30.15
CA PHE A 21 -17.05 31.23 29.71
C PHE A 21 -17.88 30.17 28.97
N LEU A 22 -19.12 29.91 29.38
CA LEU A 22 -19.99 28.95 28.71
C LEU A 22 -20.43 29.46 27.33
N PHE A 23 -20.88 30.71 27.22
CA PHE A 23 -21.29 31.28 25.94
C PHE A 23 -20.11 31.65 25.05
N GLY A 24 -19.10 32.32 25.61
CA GLY A 24 -17.91 32.74 24.87
C GLY A 24 -17.03 31.55 24.47
N GLY A 25 -16.78 30.63 25.40
CA GLY A 25 -16.01 29.41 25.15
C GLY A 25 -16.76 28.44 24.23
N GLY A 26 -18.08 28.31 24.38
CA GLY A 26 -18.92 27.52 23.49
C GLY A 26 -18.93 28.04 22.05
N ALA A 27 -18.99 29.36 21.86
CA ALA A 27 -18.91 29.96 20.53
C ALA A 27 -17.54 29.73 19.87
N LEU A 28 -16.45 29.90 20.64
CA LEU A 28 -15.08 29.63 20.19
C LEU A 28 -14.87 28.15 19.83
N SER A 29 -15.41 27.22 20.61
CA SER A 29 -15.26 25.79 20.34
C SER A 29 -15.96 25.37 19.04
N ILE A 30 -17.16 25.88 18.76
CA ILE A 30 -17.91 25.59 17.53
C ILE A 30 -17.16 26.11 16.30
N VAL A 31 -16.63 27.33 16.37
CA VAL A 31 -15.84 27.92 15.26
C VAL A 31 -14.57 27.09 15.02
N TRP A 32 -13.88 26.69 16.08
CA TRP A 32 -12.69 25.84 15.99
C TRP A 32 -12.99 24.50 15.33
N LEU A 33 -14.06 23.83 15.77
CA LEU A 33 -14.46 22.53 15.25
C LEU A 33 -14.81 22.62 13.76
N ARG A 34 -15.46 23.71 13.32
CA ARG A 34 -15.72 23.95 11.88
C ARG A 34 -14.44 24.17 11.08
N MET A 35 -13.46 24.87 11.66
CA MET A 35 -12.16 25.09 11.03
C MET A 35 -11.38 23.78 10.89
N GLU A 36 -11.43 22.93 11.92
CA GLU A 36 -10.77 21.63 11.96
C GLU A 36 -11.39 20.65 10.96
N ILE A 37 -12.72 20.57 10.90
CA ILE A 37 -13.43 19.77 9.89
C ILE A 37 -13.07 20.24 8.47
N SER A 38 -12.99 21.56 8.23
CA SER A 38 -12.62 22.09 6.91
C SER A 38 -11.18 21.74 6.53
N SER A 39 -10.24 21.75 7.49
CA SER A 39 -8.85 21.35 7.27
C SER A 39 -8.74 19.86 6.94
N VAL A 40 -9.42 19.01 7.71
CA VAL A 40 -9.45 17.56 7.49
C VAL A 40 -10.10 17.24 6.14
N ALA A 41 -11.21 17.91 5.78
CA ALA A 41 -11.86 17.73 4.49
C ALA A 41 -10.95 18.10 3.30
N LYS A 42 -10.19 19.19 3.40
CA LYS A 42 -9.19 19.56 2.38
C LYS A 42 -8.10 18.49 2.25
N ASN A 43 -7.63 17.94 3.36
CA ASN A 43 -6.59 16.91 3.35
C ASN A 43 -7.12 15.58 2.78
N CYS A 44 -8.33 15.16 3.15
CA CYS A 44 -9.00 14.00 2.56
C CYS A 44 -9.20 14.17 1.05
N GLY A 45 -9.64 15.36 0.59
CA GLY A 45 -9.78 15.64 -0.85
C GLY A 45 -8.45 15.61 -1.60
N GLN A 46 -7.35 16.08 -0.99
CA GLN A 46 -6.02 15.95 -1.58
C GLN A 46 -5.53 14.50 -1.63
N LEU A 47 -5.82 13.70 -0.60
CA LEU A 47 -5.49 12.27 -0.58
C LEU A 47 -6.29 11.49 -1.64
N GLU A 48 -7.58 11.80 -1.78
CA GLU A 48 -8.45 11.17 -2.77
C GLU A 48 -7.98 11.46 -4.21
N GLY A 49 -7.61 12.72 -4.50
CA GLY A 49 -7.02 13.07 -5.80
C GLY A 49 -5.71 12.35 -6.09
N LYS A 50 -4.83 12.21 -5.10
CA LYS A 50 -3.58 11.42 -5.27
C LYS A 50 -3.88 9.94 -5.50
N MET A 51 -4.87 9.39 -4.80
CA MET A 51 -5.28 8.00 -4.97
C MET A 51 -5.85 7.75 -6.37
N GLU A 52 -6.61 8.70 -6.93
CA GLU A 52 -7.14 8.60 -8.29
C GLU A 52 -6.00 8.55 -9.34
N ILE A 53 -4.99 9.41 -9.21
CA ILE A 53 -3.85 9.47 -10.14
C ILE A 53 -3.09 8.14 -10.12
N VAL A 54 -2.73 7.65 -8.93
CA VAL A 54 -2.02 6.37 -8.78
C VAL A 54 -2.87 5.20 -9.28
N GLY A 55 -4.19 5.23 -9.05
CA GLY A 55 -5.11 4.21 -9.55
C GLY A 55 -5.12 4.12 -11.08
N ARG A 56 -5.14 5.27 -11.76
CA ARG A 56 -5.06 5.33 -13.23
C ARG A 56 -3.73 4.81 -13.75
N GLU A 57 -2.62 5.24 -13.17
CA GLU A 57 -1.28 4.78 -13.57
C GLU A 57 -1.12 3.26 -13.41
N VAL A 58 -1.54 2.70 -12.26
CA VAL A 58 -1.49 1.25 -12.03
C VAL A 58 -2.36 0.49 -13.03
N TYR A 59 -3.53 1.03 -13.39
CA TYR A 59 -4.40 0.43 -14.40
C TYR A 59 -3.75 0.42 -15.79
N GLU A 60 -3.15 1.53 -16.20
CA GLU A 60 -2.43 1.62 -17.47
C GLU A 60 -1.24 0.66 -17.53
N LEU A 61 -0.42 0.59 -16.46
CA LEU A 61 0.70 -0.33 -16.36
C LEU A 61 0.24 -1.80 -16.42
N ARG A 62 -0.86 -2.15 -15.74
CA ARG A 62 -1.46 -3.48 -15.85
C ARG A 62 -1.98 -3.77 -17.26
N GLY A 63 -2.53 -2.77 -17.94
CA GLY A 63 -2.94 -2.86 -19.35
C GLY A 63 -1.77 -3.04 -20.31
N GLN A 64 -0.63 -2.40 -20.05
CA GLN A 64 0.59 -2.62 -20.83
C GLN A 64 1.17 -4.01 -20.60
N ARG A 65 1.20 -4.48 -19.34
CA ARG A 65 1.66 -5.83 -19.00
C ARG A 65 0.80 -6.91 -19.65
N SER A 66 -0.52 -6.75 -19.70
CA SER A 66 -1.40 -7.72 -20.38
C SER A 66 -1.20 -7.71 -21.89
N LYS A 67 -0.93 -6.55 -22.49
CA LYS A 67 -0.55 -6.43 -23.91
C LYS A 67 0.80 -7.07 -24.23
N SER A 68 1.79 -6.97 -23.35
CA SER A 68 3.12 -7.57 -23.57
C SER A 68 3.13 -9.09 -23.35
N LEU A 69 2.28 -9.60 -22.46
CA LEU A 69 2.06 -11.04 -22.25
C LEU A 69 1.20 -11.70 -23.35
N ARG A 70 0.72 -10.94 -24.34
CA ARG A 70 -0.03 -11.51 -25.46
C ARG A 70 0.89 -12.46 -26.25
N PRO A 71 0.43 -13.66 -26.64
CA PRO A 71 1.27 -14.68 -27.27
C PRO A 71 1.96 -14.21 -28.55
N SER A 72 1.38 -13.24 -29.28
CA SER A 72 2.01 -12.59 -30.43
C SER A 72 3.24 -11.74 -30.05
N SER A 73 3.18 -10.97 -28.97
CA SER A 73 4.31 -10.18 -28.47
C SER A 73 5.38 -11.10 -27.86
N LEU A 74 4.97 -12.14 -27.13
CA LEU A 74 5.90 -13.15 -26.60
C LEU A 74 6.61 -13.89 -27.73
N ALA A 75 5.92 -14.28 -28.80
CA ALA A 75 6.51 -14.92 -29.96
C ALA A 75 7.61 -14.05 -30.61
N VAL A 76 7.41 -12.72 -30.68
CA VAL A 76 8.43 -11.78 -31.18
C VAL A 76 9.61 -11.65 -30.21
N MET A 77 9.36 -11.60 -28.90
CA MET A 77 10.44 -11.49 -27.89
C MET A 77 11.30 -12.75 -27.78
N VAL A 78 10.76 -13.91 -28.14
CA VAL A 78 11.46 -15.20 -28.05
C VAL A 78 11.80 -15.80 -29.43
N ALA A 79 11.48 -15.08 -30.52
CA ALA A 79 11.89 -15.43 -31.87
C ALA A 79 13.43 -15.55 -31.92
N GLY A 80 13.92 -16.76 -32.26
CA GLY A 80 15.35 -17.06 -32.34
C GLY A 80 16.01 -17.52 -31.04
N ARG A 81 15.34 -17.44 -29.88
CA ARG A 81 15.87 -17.99 -28.60
C ARG A 81 15.21 -19.29 -28.15
N LEU A 82 14.00 -19.59 -28.65
CA LEU A 82 13.28 -20.85 -28.40
C LEU A 82 13.63 -21.97 -29.39
N PHE A 83 14.64 -21.80 -30.25
CA PHE A 83 15.03 -22.84 -31.19
C PHE A 83 15.66 -24.02 -30.43
N MET A 84 14.97 -25.16 -30.41
CA MET A 84 15.49 -26.40 -29.83
C MET A 84 16.82 -26.76 -30.52
N PRO A 85 17.93 -26.88 -29.79
CA PRO A 85 19.20 -27.27 -30.40
C PRO A 85 19.04 -28.63 -31.08
N LEU A 86 19.67 -28.80 -32.25
CA LEU A 86 19.68 -30.05 -33.00
C LEU A 86 20.12 -31.20 -32.09
N GLY A 87 19.49 -32.38 -32.19
CA GLY A 87 19.74 -33.52 -31.31
C GLY A 87 21.22 -33.95 -31.18
N LYS A 88 22.05 -33.60 -32.16
CA LYS A 88 23.52 -33.77 -32.13
C LYS A 88 24.25 -32.93 -31.09
N ASN A 89 23.62 -31.86 -30.58
CA ASN A 89 24.14 -30.96 -29.55
C ASN A 89 23.45 -31.15 -28.18
N THR A 90 22.52 -32.10 -28.07
CA THR A 90 21.85 -32.43 -26.82
C THR A 90 22.42 -33.73 -26.27
N TYR A 91 23.11 -33.66 -25.15
CA TYR A 91 23.59 -34.83 -24.44
C TYR A 91 22.54 -35.26 -23.41
N HIS A 92 22.03 -36.48 -23.55
CA HIS A 92 21.19 -37.09 -22.52
C HIS A 92 22.10 -37.64 -21.42
N VAL A 93 22.09 -36.97 -20.26
CA VAL A 93 22.83 -37.43 -19.09
C VAL A 93 21.93 -38.36 -18.29
N SER A 94 22.38 -39.61 -18.08
CA SER A 94 21.69 -40.56 -17.21
C SER A 94 21.80 -40.13 -15.74
N SER A 95 20.83 -40.48 -14.90
CA SER A 95 20.89 -40.15 -13.45
C SER A 95 22.17 -40.68 -12.78
N SER A 96 22.70 -41.80 -13.27
CA SER A 96 23.99 -42.39 -12.88
C SER A 96 25.22 -41.60 -13.35
N ASP A 97 25.17 -40.97 -14.53
CA ASP A 97 26.26 -40.10 -15.01
C ASP A 97 26.31 -38.77 -14.25
N MET A 98 25.15 -38.29 -13.82
CA MET A 98 25.06 -37.05 -13.05
C MET A 98 25.62 -37.23 -11.64
N SER A 99 25.30 -38.34 -10.96
CA SER A 99 25.82 -38.63 -9.61
C SER A 99 27.32 -38.99 -9.60
N SER A 100 27.84 -39.57 -10.68
CA SER A 100 29.27 -39.91 -10.79
C SER A 100 30.15 -38.70 -11.07
N ARG A 101 29.65 -37.69 -11.80
CA ARG A 101 30.40 -36.46 -12.12
C ARG A 101 30.19 -35.33 -11.11
N VAL A 102 28.99 -35.21 -10.55
CA VAL A 102 28.71 -34.33 -9.41
C VAL A 102 29.07 -35.09 -8.14
N GLY A 103 30.37 -35.32 -7.95
CA GLY A 103 30.89 -35.94 -6.73
C GLY A 103 30.35 -35.23 -5.49
N VAL A 104 30.19 -35.99 -4.41
CA VAL A 104 29.62 -35.62 -3.11
C VAL A 104 30.40 -34.47 -2.43
N ARG A 105 30.30 -33.26 -2.98
CA ARG A 105 30.74 -31.99 -2.40
C ARG A 105 29.79 -30.89 -2.87
N GLY A 106 28.57 -30.92 -2.35
CA GLY A 106 27.57 -29.90 -2.63
C GLY A 106 26.13 -30.29 -2.38
N ALA A 107 25.85 -31.23 -1.48
CA ALA A 107 24.48 -31.57 -1.06
C ALA A 107 23.90 -30.48 -0.11
N GLY A 108 23.91 -29.21 -0.53
CA GLY A 108 23.59 -28.09 0.35
C GLY A 108 22.70 -26.99 -0.22
N ILE A 109 22.48 -26.84 -1.54
CA ILE A 109 21.85 -25.59 -2.05
C ILE A 109 20.81 -25.80 -3.16
N TYR A 110 20.11 -26.93 -3.18
CA TYR A 110 18.86 -27.00 -3.93
C TYR A 110 17.84 -27.76 -3.10
N LYS A 111 17.16 -26.99 -2.25
CA LYS A 111 15.85 -27.37 -1.73
C LYS A 111 14.99 -27.69 -2.95
N LEU A 112 14.60 -28.95 -3.03
CA LEU A 112 13.63 -29.49 -3.98
C LEU A 112 12.28 -28.83 -3.68
N GLN A 113 12.11 -27.56 -4.05
CA GLN A 113 10.82 -26.90 -4.00
C GLN A 113 10.14 -27.21 -5.33
N GLY A 114 9.31 -28.25 -5.28
CA GLY A 114 8.66 -28.83 -6.44
C GLY A 114 7.81 -27.81 -7.18
N GLU A 115 8.11 -27.64 -8.46
CA GLU A 115 7.13 -27.30 -9.47
C GLU A 115 7.30 -28.31 -10.59
N PHE A 116 6.56 -29.42 -10.47
CA PHE A 116 6.29 -30.29 -11.60
C PHE A 116 5.42 -29.50 -12.58
N ALA A 117 6.04 -28.96 -13.63
CA ALA A 117 5.34 -28.48 -14.79
C ALA A 117 4.78 -29.69 -15.57
N GLY A 118 3.56 -30.10 -15.20
CA GLY A 118 2.65 -30.89 -16.04
C GLY A 118 3.13 -32.28 -16.48
N THR A 119 2.47 -33.31 -15.96
CA THR A 119 2.26 -34.55 -16.71
C THR A 119 0.77 -34.69 -16.98
N ARG A 120 0.47 -35.18 -18.19
CA ARG A 120 -0.86 -35.65 -18.58
C ARG A 120 -1.38 -36.72 -17.63
#